data_AF-A0A9Q0D8I3-F1
#
_entry.id   AF-A0A9Q0D8I3-F1
#
_cell.length_a   1.000
_cell.length_b   1.000
_cell.length_c   1.000
_cell.angle_alpha   90.00
_cell.angle_beta   90.00
_cell.angle_gamma   90.00
#
_symmetry.space_group_name_H-M   'P 1'
#
loop_
_entity.id
_entity.type
_entity.pdbx_description
1 polymer ?
#
loop_
_entity_poly.entity_id
_entity_poly.type
_entity_poly.pdbx_seq_one_letter_code
_entity_poly.pdbx_strand_id
1 'polypeptide(L)'
;MGNTESMESQLAVIRGRAAPVKLPVPDPAELEERFSIALNSMNLPPDKVRLLRCYDNEKKWELICDQERFQVKNPPHTYIQRLQSFLDPAVTRKKFRRRVQ
;
A
#
# COMPACT_ATOMS: atom_id res chain seq x y z
N MET A 1 -3.31 34.14 -0.01
CA MET A 1 -3.62 33.45 -1.28
C MET A 1 -2.47 32.48 -1.53
N GLY A 2 -2.76 31.25 -1.97
CA GLY A 2 -1.77 30.20 -2.18
C GLY A 2 -1.91 29.08 -1.15
N ASN A 3 -2.37 27.90 -1.61
CA ASN A 3 -2.20 26.55 -1.05
C ASN A 3 -3.19 25.53 -1.68
N THR A 4 -3.85 25.86 -2.79
CA THR A 4 -4.68 24.92 -3.56
C THR A 4 -3.84 23.98 -4.45
N GLU A 5 -2.59 24.35 -4.77
CA GLU A 5 -1.73 23.57 -5.68
C GLU A 5 -1.19 22.25 -5.08
N SER A 6 -1.18 22.10 -3.75
CA SER A 6 -0.60 20.92 -3.10
C SER A 6 -1.49 19.68 -3.20
N MET A 7 -2.82 19.85 -3.24
CA MET A 7 -3.75 18.71 -3.40
C MET A 7 -3.90 18.25 -4.85
N GLU A 8 -3.85 19.18 -5.82
CA GLU A 8 -3.84 18.82 -7.25
C GLU A 8 -2.55 18.12 -7.66
N SER A 9 -1.39 18.56 -7.13
CA SER A 9 -0.12 17.88 -7.35
C SER A 9 -0.14 16.42 -6.83
N GLN A 10 -0.87 16.15 -5.74
CA GLN A 10 -1.03 14.80 -5.20
C GLN A 10 -1.98 13.91 -6.02
N LEU A 11 -3.01 14.50 -6.64
CA LEU A 11 -3.89 13.79 -7.58
C LEU A 11 -3.19 13.52 -8.92
N ALA A 12 -2.29 14.41 -9.36
CA ALA A 12 -1.48 14.22 -10.56
C ALA A 12 -0.48 13.05 -10.43
N VAL A 13 0.12 12.83 -9.24
CA VAL A 13 0.96 11.66 -8.95
C VAL A 13 0.17 10.35 -9.07
N ILE A 14 -1.11 10.35 -8.70
CA ILE A 14 -1.99 9.18 -8.83
C ILE A 14 -2.31 8.89 -10.32
N ARG A 15 -2.46 9.93 -11.14
CA ARG A 15 -2.76 9.82 -12.58
C ARG A 15 -1.55 9.51 -13.46
N GLY A 16 -0.33 9.73 -12.96
CA GLY A 16 0.92 9.50 -13.70
C GLY A 16 1.47 8.07 -13.64
N ARG A 17 0.67 7.07 -13.25
CA ARG A 17 1.10 5.66 -13.33
C ARG A 17 1.21 5.26 -14.80
N ALA A 18 2.41 5.45 -15.35
CA ALA A 18 2.84 4.94 -16.63
C ALA A 18 2.30 3.51 -16.84
N ALA A 19 1.78 3.25 -18.04
CA ALA A 19 1.33 1.93 -18.45
C ALA A 19 2.39 0.88 -18.07
N PRO A 20 1.97 -0.28 -17.54
CA PRO A 20 2.91 -1.24 -16.99
C PRO A 20 3.85 -1.71 -18.09
N VAL A 21 5.14 -1.42 -17.94
CA VAL A 21 6.18 -2.27 -18.53
C VAL A 21 5.91 -3.65 -17.95
N LYS A 22 5.28 -4.53 -18.74
CA LYS A 22 5.08 -5.92 -18.37
C LYS A 22 6.46 -6.54 -18.29
N LEU A 23 7.00 -6.61 -17.07
CA LEU A 23 8.21 -7.36 -16.81
C LEU A 23 7.97 -8.81 -17.26
N PRO A 24 8.94 -9.45 -17.91
CA PRO A 24 8.79 -10.83 -18.34
C PRO A 24 8.50 -11.71 -17.11
N VAL A 25 7.67 -12.73 -17.29
CA VAL A 25 7.44 -13.74 -16.25
C VAL A 25 8.78 -14.43 -15.98
N PRO A 26 9.24 -14.52 -14.72
CA PRO A 26 10.46 -15.22 -14.36
C PRO A 26 10.34 -16.73 -14.57
N ASP A 27 11.41 -17.48 -14.31
CA ASP A 27 11.33 -18.94 -14.37
C ASP A 27 10.32 -19.50 -13.36
N PRO A 28 9.78 -20.72 -13.59
CA PRO A 28 8.72 -21.27 -12.74
C PRO A 28 9.10 -21.45 -11.27
N ALA A 29 10.37 -21.68 -10.95
CA ALA A 29 10.81 -21.89 -9.57
C ALA A 29 10.83 -20.55 -8.82
N GLU A 30 11.44 -19.53 -9.43
CA GLU A 30 11.44 -18.17 -8.90
C GLU A 30 10.01 -17.60 -8.76
N LEU A 31 9.15 -17.86 -9.76
CA LEU A 31 7.76 -17.42 -9.74
C LEU A 31 7.01 -17.98 -8.52
N GLU A 32 7.14 -19.28 -8.24
CA GLU A 32 6.43 -19.93 -7.13
C GLU A 32 6.97 -19.48 -5.76
N GLU A 33 8.27 -19.22 -5.65
CA GLU A 33 8.88 -18.67 -4.42
C GLU A 33 8.34 -17.26 -4.15
N ARG A 34 8.41 -16.37 -5.15
CA ARG A 34 7.89 -14.99 -5.03
C ARG A 34 6.39 -14.98 -4.75
N PHE A 35 5.62 -15.86 -5.40
CA PHE A 35 4.18 -15.99 -5.17
C PHE A 35 3.89 -16.44 -3.74
N SER A 36 4.64 -17.42 -3.23
CA SER A 36 4.50 -17.90 -1.85
C SER A 36 4.79 -16.80 -0.82
N ILE A 37 5.84 -16.00 -1.03
CA ILE A 37 6.15 -14.84 -0.19
C ILE A 37 4.99 -13.83 -0.20
N ALA A 38 4.47 -13.52 -1.38
CA ALA A 38 3.33 -12.60 -1.52
C ALA A 38 2.09 -13.13 -0.78
N LEU A 39 1.72 -14.41 -0.96
CA LEU A 39 0.58 -15.02 -0.28
C LEU A 39 0.71 -14.99 1.25
N ASN A 40 1.90 -15.26 1.78
CA ASN A 40 2.17 -15.24 3.22
C ASN A 40 1.96 -13.85 3.85
N SER A 41 2.15 -12.78 3.08
CA SER A 41 1.95 -11.40 3.54
C SER A 41 0.49 -10.95 3.60
N MET A 42 -0.43 -11.71 2.99
CA MET A 42 -1.84 -11.30 2.82
C MET A 42 -2.78 -11.78 3.94
N ASN A 43 -2.30 -12.55 4.92
CA ASN A 43 -3.12 -13.08 6.03
C ASN A 43 -4.41 -13.78 5.56
N LEU A 44 -4.29 -14.64 4.55
CA LEU A 44 -5.42 -15.34 3.95
C LEU A 44 -5.74 -16.64 4.71
N PRO A 45 -7.03 -17.04 4.77
CA PRO A 45 -7.38 -18.36 5.29
C PRO A 45 -6.90 -19.48 4.32
N PRO A 46 -6.69 -20.71 4.82
CA PRO A 46 -6.05 -21.79 4.05
C PRO A 46 -6.79 -22.19 2.76
N ASP A 47 -8.12 -22.09 2.74
CA ASP A 47 -8.96 -22.38 1.58
C ASP A 47 -8.69 -21.40 0.41
N LYS A 48 -8.52 -20.11 0.73
CA LYS A 48 -8.21 -19.08 -0.26
C LYS A 48 -6.78 -19.19 -0.77
N VAL A 49 -5.82 -19.54 0.10
CA VAL A 49 -4.45 -19.84 -0.31
C VAL A 49 -4.44 -21.01 -1.30
N ARG A 50 -5.16 -22.09 -1.01
CA ARG A 50 -5.23 -23.25 -1.90
C ARG A 50 -5.86 -22.90 -3.25
N LEU A 51 -6.91 -22.09 -3.27
CA LEU A 51 -7.53 -21.61 -4.51
C LEU A 51 -6.52 -20.82 -5.37
N LEU A 52 -5.78 -19.89 -4.74
CA LEU A 52 -4.79 -19.04 -5.43
C LEU A 52 -3.58 -19.83 -5.96
N ARG A 53 -3.17 -20.90 -5.29
CA ARG A 53 -2.10 -21.80 -5.78
C ARG A 53 -2.42 -22.46 -7.11
N CYS A 54 -3.71 -22.61 -7.44
CA CYS A 54 -4.17 -23.17 -8.71
C CYS A 54 -4.16 -22.16 -9.88
N TYR A 55 -3.71 -20.92 -9.67
CA TYR A 55 -3.58 -19.95 -10.75
C TYR A 55 -2.51 -20.36 -11.75
N ASP A 56 -2.73 -20.00 -13.01
CA ASP A 56 -1.69 -20.04 -14.04
C ASP A 56 -0.55 -19.06 -13.74
N ASN A 57 0.55 -19.21 -14.46
CA ASN A 57 1.76 -18.40 -14.22
C ASN A 57 1.54 -16.91 -14.50
N GLU A 58 0.68 -16.58 -15.47
CA GLU A 58 0.40 -15.17 -15.82
C GLU A 58 -0.32 -14.47 -14.67
N LYS A 59 -1.36 -15.09 -14.10
CA LYS A 59 -2.09 -14.54 -12.96
C LYS A 59 -1.26 -14.49 -11.69
N LYS A 60 -0.40 -15.49 -11.45
CA LYS A 60 0.55 -15.45 -10.34
C LYS A 60 1.49 -14.26 -10.47
N TRP A 61 2.01 -14.03 -11.67
CA TRP A 61 2.92 -12.93 -11.94
C TRP A 61 2.24 -11.55 -11.85
N GLU A 62 1.03 -11.41 -12.37
CA GLU A 62 0.22 -10.20 -12.24
C GLU A 62 0.01 -9.84 -10.76
N LEU A 63 -0.36 -10.83 -9.93
CA LEU A 63 -0.56 -10.62 -8.49
C LEU A 63 0.72 -10.19 -7.78
N ILE A 64 1.88 -10.77 -8.13
CA ILE A 64 3.18 -10.36 -7.59
C ILE A 64 3.49 -8.91 -8.00
N CYS A 65 3.31 -8.57 -9.28
CA CYS A 65 3.57 -7.23 -9.79
C CYS A 65 2.70 -6.18 -9.07
N ASP A 66 1.43 -6.48 -8.83
CA ASP A 66 0.52 -5.59 -8.12
C ASP A 66 0.95 -5.40 -6.66
N GLN A 67 1.39 -6.46 -6.01
CA GLN A 67 1.90 -6.41 -4.64
C GLN A 67 3.19 -5.58 -4.54
N GLU A 68 4.14 -5.77 -5.44
CA GLU A 68 5.41 -5.00 -5.46
C GLU A 68 5.19 -3.51 -5.78
N ARG A 69 4.17 -3.20 -6.59
CA ARG A 69 3.79 -1.82 -6.93
C ARG A 69 3.00 -1.13 -5.82
N PHE A 70 2.48 -1.88 -4.85
CA PHE A 70 1.71 -1.32 -3.77
C PHE A 70 2.61 -0.56 -2.79
N GLN A 71 2.21 0.66 -2.43
CA GLN A 71 2.92 1.47 -1.44
C GLN A 71 1.99 1.79 -0.27
N VAL A 72 2.40 1.38 0.93
CA VAL A 72 1.72 1.76 2.17
C VAL A 72 1.92 3.26 2.39
N LYS A 73 0.82 3.98 2.65
CA LYS A 73 0.80 5.45 2.63
C LYS A 73 1.61 6.09 3.76
N ASN A 74 1.54 5.53 4.98
CA ASN A 74 2.33 6.00 6.12
C ASN A 74 2.79 4.79 6.94
N PRO A 75 4.00 4.83 7.52
CA PRO A 75 4.47 3.80 8.43
C PRO A 75 3.68 3.79 9.75
N PRO A 76 3.68 2.68 10.51
CA PRO A 76 2.90 2.55 11.74
C PRO A 76 3.17 3.65 12.79
N HIS A 77 4.44 4.08 12.92
CA HIS A 77 4.83 5.09 13.90
C HIS A 77 4.16 6.45 13.67
N THR A 78 3.81 6.81 12.42
CA THR A 78 3.06 8.03 12.11
C THR A 78 1.73 8.07 12.87
N TYR A 79 1.05 6.92 12.98
CA TYR A 79 -0.23 6.83 13.68
C TYR A 79 -0.04 6.80 15.20
N ILE A 80 0.96 6.05 15.69
CA ILE A 80 1.29 5.96 17.12
C ILE A 80 1.63 7.34 17.69
N GLN A 81 2.52 8.09 17.02
CA GLN A 81 2.91 9.45 17.43
C GLN A 81 1.71 10.39 17.43
N ARG A 82 0.84 10.32 16.41
CA ARG A 82 -0.39 11.12 16.36
C ARG A 82 -1.31 10.84 17.53
N LEU A 83 -1.52 9.57 17.88
CA LEU A 83 -2.30 9.18 19.06
C LEU A 83 -1.65 9.66 20.36
N GLN A 84 -0.34 9.50 20.52
CA GLN A 84 0.41 9.97 21.70
C GLN A 84 0.27 11.50 21.89
N SER A 85 0.31 12.28 20.80
CA SER A 85 0.11 13.74 20.88
C SER A 85 -1.27 14.15 21.40
N PHE A 86 -2.26 13.27 21.32
CA PHE A 86 -3.59 13.52 21.88
C PHE A 86 -3.68 13.21 23.37
N LEU A 87 -2.72 12.43 23.89
CA LEU A 87 -2.63 12.04 25.30
C LEU A 87 -1.67 12.93 26.10
N ASP A 88 -0.83 13.73 25.43
CA ASP A 88 0.13 14.62 26.07
C ASP A 88 -0.58 15.76 26.84
N PRO A 89 -0.53 15.78 28.18
CA PRO A 89 -1.16 16.82 28.99
C PRO A 89 -0.53 18.21 28.75
N ALA A 90 0.72 18.27 28.25
CA ALA A 90 1.42 19.50 27.93
C ALA A 90 1.02 20.10 26.58
N VAL A 91 0.35 19.33 25.70
CA VAL A 91 -0.27 19.85 24.48
C VAL A 91 -1.54 20.59 24.86
N THR A 92 -1.39 21.86 25.22
CA THR A 92 -2.49 22.78 25.54
C THR A 92 -3.61 22.68 24.48
N ARG A 93 -4.87 22.57 24.94
CA ARG A 93 -6.12 22.35 24.16
C ARG A 93 -6.33 23.26 22.92
N LYS A 94 -5.47 24.26 22.71
CA LYS A 94 -5.54 25.24 21.62
C LYS A 94 -5.32 24.62 20.23
N LYS A 95 -4.55 23.53 20.11
CA LYS A 95 -4.30 22.83 18.81
C LYS A 95 -5.39 21.83 18.40
N PHE A 96 -6.35 21.53 19.27
CA PHE A 96 -7.43 20.56 19.01
C PHE A 96 -8.67 21.16 18.33
N ARG A 97 -8.75 22.48 18.14
CA ARG A 97 -9.82 23.09 17.33
C ARG A 97 -9.59 22.74 15.86
N ARG A 98 -10.19 21.63 15.41
CA ARG A 98 -10.42 21.37 13.98
C ARG A 98 -11.11 22.59 13.39
N ARG A 99 -10.53 23.19 12.34
CA ARG A 99 -11.31 24.05 11.45
C ARG A 99 -12.27 23.13 10.70
N VAL A 100 -13.56 23.35 10.93
CA VAL A 100 -14.61 22.89 10.03
C VAL A 100 -14.43 23.68 8.72
N GLN A 101 -14.22 22.98 7.62
CA GLN A 101 -14.32 23.49 6.25
C GLN A 101 -15.46 22.75 5.56
#